data_AF-A0A914MX95-F1
#
_entry.id   AF-A0A914MX95-F1
#
_cell.length_a   1.000
_cell.length_b   1.000
_cell.length_c   1.000
_cell.angle_alpha   90.00
_cell.angle_beta   90.00
_cell.angle_gamma   90.00
#
_symmetry.space_group_name_H-M   'P 1'
#
loop_
_entity.id
_entity.type
_entity.pdbx_description
1 polymer ?
#
loop_
_entity_poly.entity_id
_entity_poly.type
_entity_poly.pdbx_seq_one_letter_code
_entity_poly.pdbx_strand_id
1 'polypeptide(L)' 'MNLIERLASYGLIHCDFNEFNIMLREDGSPVLIDFPQMVSVYHPNAEFYFNRDVNCVRTFFARKFHFDAKEWPEFKEC' A
#
# COMPACT_ATOMS: atom_id res chain seq x y z
N MET A 1 11.51 -3.16 5.04
CA MET A 1 10.35 -2.34 5.40
C MET A 1 9.54 -2.14 4.13
N ASN A 2 8.29 -2.60 4.11
CA ASN A 2 7.47 -2.58 2.89
C ASN A 2 7.03 -1.14 2.55
N LEU A 3 6.74 -0.83 1.28
CA LEU A 3 6.41 0.54 0.83
C LEU A 3 5.26 1.17 1.62
N ILE A 4 4.19 0.41 1.86
CA ILE A 4 3.02 0.85 2.62
C ILE A 4 3.39 1.20 4.07
N GLU A 5 4.14 0.33 4.75
CA GLU A 5 4.62 0.58 6.13
C GLU A 5 5.55 1.79 6.20
N ARG A 6 6.39 1.98 5.17
CA ARG A 6 7.29 3.13 5.08
C ARG A 6 6.50 4.44 4.96
N LEU A 7 5.44 4.50 4.16
CA LEU A 7 4.59 5.69 4.11
C LEU A 7 3.93 5.97 5.46
N ALA A 8 3.37 4.94 6.09
CA ALA A 8 2.72 5.07 7.38
C ALA A 8 3.69 5.55 8.47
N SER A 9 4.95 5.11 8.46
CA SER A 9 5.97 5.59 9.39
C SER A 9 6.36 7.07 9.17
N TYR A 10 6.03 7.65 8.02
CA TYR A 10 6.13 9.09 7.76
C TYR A 10 4.79 9.83 7.93
N GLY A 11 3.78 9.15 8.48
CA GLY A 11 2.47 9.72 8.76
C GLY A 11 1.54 9.83 7.55
N LEU A 12 1.82 9.07 6.48
CA LEU A 12 1.12 9.13 5.20
C LEU A 12 0.48 7.79 4.81
N ILE A 13 -0.70 7.87 4.17
CA ILE A 13 -1.40 6.75 3.54
C ILE A 13 -1.66 7.14 2.09
N HIS A 14 -1.40 6.22 1.14
CA HIS A 14 -1.46 6.56 -0.29
C HIS A 14 -2.88 6.79 -0.79
N CYS A 15 -3.84 6.00 -0.30
CA CYS A 15 -5.24 6.03 -0.68
C CYS A 15 -5.56 5.70 -2.15
N ASP A 16 -4.58 5.25 -2.91
CA ASP A 16 -4.78 4.71 -4.25
C ASP A 16 -3.67 3.71 -4.59
N PHE A 17 -3.32 2.85 -3.63
CA PHE A 17 -2.19 1.93 -3.76
C PHE A 17 -2.60 0.69 -4.56
N ASN A 18 -2.39 0.72 -5.88
CA ASN A 18 -2.78 -0.34 -6.81
C ASN A 18 -1.69 -0.60 -7.87
N GLU A 19 -1.90 -1.59 -8.74
CA GLU A 19 -0.94 -2.02 -9.77
C GLU A 19 -0.64 -0.98 -10.86
N PHE A 20 -1.47 0.04 -11.02
CA PHE A 20 -1.27 1.12 -12.00
C PHE A 20 -0.35 2.21 -11.47
N ASN A 21 -0.30 2.39 -10.15
CA ASN A 21 0.52 3.40 -9.48
C ASN A 21 1.88 2.85 -9.00
N ILE A 22 2.17 1.57 -9.25
CA ILE A 22 3.44 0.92 -8.90
C ILE A 22 4.17 0.53 -10.19
N MET A 23 5.27 1.22 -10.47
CA MET A 23 6.17 0.89 -11.58
C MET A 23 7.31 -0.01 -11.08
N LEU A 24 7.78 -0.93 -11.91
CA LEU A 24 8.99 -1.71 -11.64
C LEU A 24 10.15 -1.12 -12.45
N ARG A 25 11.28 -0.86 -11.78
CA ARG A 25 12.55 -0.54 -12.45
C ARG A 25 13.17 -1.79 -13.06
N GLU A 26 14.18 -1.59 -13.91
CA GLU A 26 14.94 -2.68 -14.53
C GLU A 26 15.60 -3.63 -13.51
N ASP A 27 15.96 -3.12 -12.33
CA ASP A 27 16.50 -3.90 -11.22
C ASP A 27 15.42 -4.65 -10.39
N GLY A 28 14.15 -4.55 -10.80
CA GLY A 28 13.01 -5.15 -10.11
C GLY A 28 12.53 -4.37 -8.89
N SER A 29 13.13 -3.22 -8.56
CA SER A 29 12.67 -2.41 -7.42
C SER A 29 11.36 -1.66 -7.74
N PRO A 30 10.39 -1.63 -6.81
CA PRO A 30 9.13 -0.92 -7.02
C PRO A 30 9.29 0.58 -6.79
N VAL A 31 8.64 1.37 -7.63
CA VAL A 31 8.54 2.83 -7.57
C VAL A 31 7.07 3.22 -7.54
N LEU A 32 6.71 4.01 -6.54
CA LEU A 32 5.36 4.55 -6.39
C LEU A 32 5.27 5.91 -7.09
N ILE A 33 4.18 6.13 -7.81
CA ILE A 33 3.84 7.38 -8.49
C ILE A 33 2.41 7.81 -8.12
N ASP A 34 2.05 9.03 -8.49
CA ASP A 34 0.70 9.61 -8.33
C ASP A 34 0.23 9.80 -6.87
N PHE A 35 0.58 10.94 -6.27
CA PHE A 35 0.36 11.25 -4.85
C PHE A 35 -0.74 12.28 -4.49
N PRO A 36 -1.65 12.74 -5.37
CA PRO A 36 -2.57 13.84 -5.02
C PRO A 36 -3.64 13.44 -3.98
N GLN A 37 -3.90 12.15 -3.78
CA GLN A 37 -4.97 11.63 -2.91
C GLN A 37 -4.49 11.16 -1.53
N MET A 38 -3.23 11.40 -1.17
CA MET A 38 -2.68 10.93 0.10
C MET A 38 -3.38 11.56 1.30
N VAL A 39 -3.54 10.77 2.36
CA VAL A 39 -4.12 11.24 3.63
C VAL A 39 -3.16 11.00 4.80
N SER A 40 -3.37 11.73 5.89
CA SER A 40 -2.63 11.52 7.13
C SER A 40 -3.07 10.24 7.84
N VAL A 41 -2.13 9.58 8.52
CA VAL A 41 -2.43 8.47 9.47
C VAL A 41 -3.32 8.91 10.64
N TYR A 42 -3.47 10.21 10.89
CA TYR A 42 -4.37 10.76 11.92
C TYR A 42 -5.80 11.01 11.42
N HIS A 43 -6.09 10.69 10.16
CA HIS A 43 -7.45 10.81 9.63
C HIS A 43 -8.41 9.85 10.37
N PRO A 44 -9.67 10.23 10.67
CA PRO A 44 -10.62 9.36 11.39
C PRO A 44 -10.83 7.98 10.75
N ASN A 45 -10.67 7.91 9.43
CA ASN A 45 -10.78 6.68 8.64
C ASN A 45 -9.41 6.12 8.18
N ALA A 46 -8.30 6.47 8.84
CA ALA A 46 -6.96 6.05 8.44
C ALA A 46 -6.83 4.53 8.31
N GLU A 47 -7.32 3.78 9.30
CA GLU A 47 -7.32 2.32 9.28
C GLU A 47 -8.02 1.75 8.05
N PHE A 48 -9.19 2.29 7.70
CA PHE A 48 -9.93 1.88 6.51
C PHE A 48 -9.11 2.09 5.23
N TYR A 49 -8.49 3.26 5.09
CA TYR A 49 -7.68 3.58 3.91
C TYR A 49 -6.42 2.72 3.81
N PHE A 50 -5.74 2.50 4.93
CA PHE A 50 -4.57 1.65 5.00
C PHE A 50 -4.91 0.20 4.62
N ASN A 51 -5.96 -0.37 5.22
CA ASN A 51 -6.41 -1.73 4.94
C ASN A 51 -6.88 -1.89 3.49
N ARG A 52 -7.48 -0.85 2.89
CA ARG A 52 -7.81 -0.85 1.46
C ARG A 52 -6.56 -0.93 0.59
N ASP A 53 -5.56 -0.10 0.85
CA ASP A 53 -4.28 -0.10 0.11
C ASP A 53 -3.61 -1.49 0.18
N VAL A 54 -3.57 -2.12 1.36
CA VAL A 54 -3.06 -3.49 1.53
C VAL A 54 -3.87 -4.51 0.75
N ASN A 55 -5.21 -4.45 0.83
CA ASN A 55 -6.09 -5.40 0.17
C ASN A 55 -6.05 -5.31 -1.36
N CYS A 56 -5.84 -4.11 -1.92
CA CYS A 56 -5.65 -3.92 -3.36
C CYS A 56 -4.47 -4.75 -3.88
N VAL A 57 -3.31 -4.64 -3.23
CA VAL A 57 -2.11 -5.41 -3.58
C VAL A 57 -2.35 -6.90 -3.42
N ARG A 58 -2.89 -7.33 -2.26
CA ARG A 58 -3.16 -8.75 -2.01
C ARG A 58 -4.07 -9.36 -3.07
N THR A 59 -5.15 -8.66 -3.41
CA THR A 59 -6.12 -9.10 -4.41
C THR A 59 -5.49 -9.18 -5.80
N PHE A 60 -4.66 -8.20 -6.18
CA PHE A 60 -3.93 -8.22 -7.45
C PHE A 60 -3.03 -9.45 -7.56
N PHE A 61 -2.20 -9.72 -6.53
CA PHE A 61 -1.29 -10.86 -6.55
C PHE A 61 -2.02 -12.21 -6.54
N ALA A 62 -3.10 -12.33 -5.76
CA ALA A 62 -3.91 -13.53 -5.72
C ALA A 62 -4.58 -13.83 -7.08
N ARG A 63 -5.09 -12.78 -7.76
CA ARG A 63 -5.76 -12.93 -9.06
C ARG A 63 -4.80 -13.16 -10.22
N LYS A 64 -3.70 -12.41 -10.27
CA LYS A 64 -2.80 -12.39 -11.44
C LYS A 64 -1.73 -13.47 -11.38
N PHE A 65 -1.26 -13.81 -10.18
CA PHE A 65 -0.13 -14.71 -9.98
C PHE A 65 -0.49 -15.95 -9.16
N HIS A 66 -1.75 -16.11 -8.75
CA HIS A 66 -2.19 -17.16 -7.83
C HIS A 66 -1.35 -17.21 -6.55
N PHE A 67 -0.86 -16.04 -6.13
CA PHE A 67 -0.03 -15.89 -4.95
C PHE A 67 -0.88 -15.36 -3.79
N ASP A 68 -1.02 -16.17 -2.74
CA ASP A 68 -1.65 -15.76 -1.50
C ASP A 68 -0.59 -15.49 -0.44
N ALA A 69 -0.52 -14.24 0.02
CA ALA A 69 0.44 -13.82 1.03
C ALA A 69 0.00 -14.36 2.40
N LYS A 70 0.91 -15.04 3.11
CA LYS A 70 0.63 -15.55 4.47
C LYS A 70 0.59 -14.45 5.53
N GLU A 71 1.27 -13.34 5.28
CA GLU A 71 1.41 -12.21 6.19
C GLU A 71 1.30 -10.91 5.40
N TRP A 72 0.71 -9.90 6.03
CA TRP A 72 0.57 -8.54 5.49
C TRP A 72 0.56 -7.54 6.65
N PRO A 73 0.92 -6.27 6.41
CA PRO A 73 0.91 -5.27 7.45
C PRO A 73 -0.53 -4.97 7.89
N GLU A 74 -0.71 -4.80 9.20
CA GLU A 74 -1.94 -4.32 9.81
C GLU A 74 -1.73 -2.88 10.27
N PHE A 75 -2.80 -2.09 10.22
CA PHE A 75 -2.75 -0.74 10.77
C PHE A 75 -2.65 -0.84 12.30
N LYS A 76 -1.44 -0.63 12.82
CA LYS A 76 -1.23 -0.46 14.26
C LYS A 76 -1.36 1.03 14.54
N GLU A 77 -2.18 1.40 15.53
CA GLU A 77 -2.26 2.77 16.00
C GLU A 77 -0.83 3.29 16.24
N CYS A 78 -0.46 4.31 15.47
CA CYS A 78 0.88 4.91 15.47
C CYS A 78 1.06 5.86 16.64
#